data_AF-A0A1I7H361-F1
#
_entry.id   AF-A0A1I7H361-F1
#
_cell.length_a   1.000
_cell.length_b   1.000
_cell.length_c   1.000
_cell.angle_alpha   90.00
_cell.angle_beta   90.00
_cell.angle_gamma   90.00
#
_symmetry.space_group_name_H-M   'P 1'
#
loop_
_entity.id
_entity.type
_entity.pdbx_description
1 polymer ?
#
loop_
_entity_poly.entity_id
_entity_poly.type
_entity_poly.pdbx_seq_one_letter_code
_entity_poly.pdbx_strand_id
1 'polypeptide(L)' 'MERIAALRRYCSMSIETTHSHTVEIVPCRDDPRCFRWIIRSHGGTVVEKSPYAFVTRNGARISGECWMREHFGDGQAA' A
#
# COMPACT_ATOMS: atom_id res chain seq x y z
N MET A 1 7.11 49.69 -15.88
CA MET A 1 6.43 48.74 -16.78
C MET A 1 7.52 47.95 -17.51
N GLU A 2 8.17 47.01 -16.83
CA GLU A 2 7.79 45.59 -16.70
C GLU A 2 7.83 44.82 -18.04
N ARG A 3 8.81 43.93 -18.17
CA ARG A 3 8.64 42.53 -18.61
C ARG A 3 9.98 41.78 -18.52
N ILE A 4 10.27 41.23 -17.35
CA ILE A 4 11.25 40.15 -17.19
C ILE A 4 10.51 38.86 -17.55
N ALA A 5 10.86 38.25 -18.68
CA ALA A 5 10.37 36.93 -19.04
C ALA A 5 11.02 35.89 -18.14
N ALA A 6 10.32 35.50 -17.08
CA ALA A 6 10.73 34.39 -16.22
C ALA A 6 10.56 33.07 -17.00
N LEU A 7 11.68 32.51 -17.45
CA LEU A 7 11.78 31.12 -17.88
C LEU A 7 11.37 30.22 -16.70
N ARG A 8 10.11 29.77 -16.70
CA ARG A 8 9.66 28.69 -15.82
C ARG A 8 10.43 27.43 -16.20
N ARG A 9 11.51 27.15 -15.47
CA ARG A 9 12.02 25.79 -15.29
C ARG A 9 10.87 24.98 -14.72
N TYR A 10 10.13 24.29 -15.58
CA TYR A 10 9.31 23.17 -15.15
C TYR A 10 10.29 22.12 -14.64
N CYS A 11 10.48 22.08 -13.32
CA CYS A 11 11.09 20.94 -12.68
C CYS A 11 10.16 19.76 -13.00
N SER A 12 10.55 18.93 -13.97
CA SER A 12 9.95 17.63 -14.18
C SER A 12 10.24 16.83 -12.93
N MET A 13 9.34 16.92 -11.94
CA MET A 13 9.26 15.94 -10.87
C MET A 13 8.86 14.64 -11.55
N SER A 14 9.85 13.86 -11.97
CA SER A 14 9.69 12.42 -12.08
C SER A 14 9.35 11.97 -10.67
N ILE A 15 8.06 11.80 -10.37
CA ILE A 15 7.65 11.04 -9.21
C ILE A 15 8.05 9.61 -9.56
N GLU A 16 9.30 9.25 -9.26
CA GLU A 16 9.67 7.86 -9.10
C GLU A 16 8.68 7.33 -8.07
N THR A 17 7.75 6.51 -8.55
CA THR A 17 6.74 5.88 -7.71
C THR A 17 7.50 4.97 -6.76
N THR A 18 7.77 5.47 -5.55
CA THR A 18 8.27 4.70 -4.43
C THR A 18 7.43 3.42 -4.35
N HIS A 19 8.12 2.27 -4.34
CA HIS A 19 7.56 0.93 -4.47
C HIS A 19 6.34 0.72 -3.57
N SER A 20 5.14 0.98 -4.08
CA SER A 20 3.94 0.91 -3.26
C SER A 20 3.51 -0.55 -3.12
N HIS A 21 3.58 -1.04 -1.89
CA HIS A 21 2.95 -2.29 -1.51
C HIS A 21 1.42 -2.09 -1.51
N THR A 22 0.68 -3.17 -1.75
CA THR A 22 -0.79 -3.14 -1.76
C THR A 22 -1.36 -4.23 -0.89
N VAL A 23 -2.48 -3.95 -0.21
CA VAL A 23 -3.23 -4.93 0.57
C VAL A 23 -4.35 -5.51 -0.30
N GLU A 24 -4.37 -6.83 -0.47
CA GLU A 24 -5.45 -7.57 -1.13
C GLU A 24 -6.18 -8.43 -0.09
N ILE A 25 -7.51 -8.43 -0.14
CA ILE A 25 -8.35 -9.23 0.76
C ILE A 25 -8.92 -10.43 0.02
N VAL A 26 -8.57 -11.62 0.51
CA VAL A 26 -8.96 -12.90 -0.09
C VAL A 26 -9.82 -13.71 0.89
N PRO A 27 -10.83 -14.46 0.41
CA PRO A 27 -11.53 -15.42 1.26
C PRO A 27 -10.59 -16.58 1.65
N CYS A 28 -10.79 -17.17 2.83
CA CYS A 28 -10.09 -18.39 3.21
C CYS A 28 -10.54 -19.57 2.33
N ARG A 29 -9.61 -20.46 2.00
CA ARG A 29 -9.91 -21.67 1.21
C ARG A 29 -10.88 -22.61 1.93
N ASP A 30 -10.73 -22.76 3.24
CA ASP A 30 -11.45 -23.75 4.04
C ASP A 30 -12.79 -23.23 4.60
N ASP A 31 -12.94 -21.91 4.76
CA ASP A 31 -14.21 -21.25 5.13
C ASP A 31 -14.38 -19.93 4.37
N PRO A 32 -15.29 -19.85 3.39
CA PRO A 32 -15.50 -18.64 2.58
C PRO A 32 -16.12 -17.48 3.37
N ARG A 33 -16.59 -17.70 4.60
CA ARG A 33 -17.07 -16.63 5.51
C ARG A 33 -15.91 -15.92 6.22
N CYS A 34 -14.71 -16.49 6.14
CA CYS A 34 -13.50 -15.94 6.72
C CYS A 34 -12.64 -15.27 5.63
N PHE A 35 -11.88 -14.25 6.03
CA PHE A 35 -11.06 -13.43 5.15
C PHE A 35 -9.61 -13.40 5.66
N ARG A 36 -8.66 -13.21 4.75
CA ARG A 36 -7.27 -12.91 5.05
C ARG A 36 -6.81 -11.73 4.21
N TRP A 37 -5.87 -10.97 4.74
CA TRP A 37 -5.15 -10.01 3.93
C TRP A 37 -3.84 -10.64 3.43
N ILE A 38 -3.44 -10.26 2.22
CA ILE A 38 -2.11 -10.52 1.66
C ILE A 38 -1.53 -9.18 1.21
N ILE A 39 -0.23 -9.00 1.37
CA ILE A 39 0.48 -7.82 0.87
C ILE A 39 1.25 -8.22 -0.38
N ARG A 40 1.09 -7.43 -1.44
CA ARG A 40 1.85 -7.59 -2.68
C ARG A 40 2.78 -6.42 -2.90
N SER A 41 3.96 -6.69 -3.43
CA SER A 41 4.82 -5.66 -4.01
C SER A 41 4.23 -5.15 -5.33
N HIS A 42 4.76 -4.03 -5.84
CA HIS A 42 4.36 -3.45 -7.12
C HIS A 42 4.39 -4.44 -8.30
N GLY A 43 5.28 -5.45 -8.25
CA GLY A 43 5.35 -6.51 -9.27
C GLY A 43 4.29 -7.62 -9.12
N GLY A 44 3.36 -7.50 -8.16
CA GLY A 44 2.34 -8.49 -7.87
C GLY A 44 2.81 -9.68 -7.04
N THR A 45 4.10 -9.74 -6.67
CA THR A 45 4.64 -10.79 -5.79
C THR A 45 4.06 -10.65 -4.40
N VAL A 46 3.54 -11.75 -3.84
CA VAL A 46 3.08 -11.78 -2.45
C VAL A 46 4.30 -11.74 -1.54
N VAL A 47 4.38 -10.72 -0.68
CA VAL A 47 5.48 -10.53 0.26
C VAL A 47 5.11 -10.85 1.71
N GLU A 48 3.82 -10.77 2.05
CA GLU A 48 3.35 -11.04 3.42
C GLU A 48 1.90 -11.56 3.41
N LYS A 49 1.53 -12.34 4.43
CA LYS A 49 0.16 -12.88 4.60
C LYS A 49 -0.28 -12.79 6.06
N SER A 50 -1.57 -12.55 6.29
CA SER A 50 -2.10 -12.55 7.64
C SER A 50 -1.91 -13.92 8.32
N PRO A 51 -1.36 -13.97 9.55
CA PRO A 51 -1.16 -15.23 10.26
C PRO A 51 -2.48 -15.83 10.77
N TYR A 52 -3.52 -15.01 10.92
CA TYR A 52 -4.86 -15.40 11.32
C TYR A 52 -5.92 -14.97 10.30
N ALA A 53 -7.10 -15.56 10.41
CA ALA A 53 -8.27 -15.24 9.61
C ALA A 53 -9.21 -14.27 10.35
N PHE A 54 -9.98 -13.50 9.59
CA PHE A 54 -10.95 -12.53 10.10
C PHE A 54 -12.35 -12.95 9.71
N VAL A 55 -13.31 -12.75 10.61
CA VAL A 55 -14.74 -13.02 10.34
C VAL A 55 -15.39 -11.98 9.42
N THR A 56 -14.74 -10.83 9.19
CA THR A 56 -15.24 -9.80 8.29
C THR A 56 -14.18 -9.33 7.31
N ARG A 57 -14.60 -9.01 6.08
CA ARG A 57 -13.74 -8.45 5.03
C ARG A 57 -13.10 -7.13 5.48
N ASN A 58 -13.87 -6.28 6.15
CA ASN A 58 -13.40 -4.98 6.61
C ASN A 58 -12.37 -5.10 7.75
N GLY A 59 -12.54 -6.07 8.66
CA GLY A 59 -11.55 -6.36 9.70
C GLY A 59 -10.21 -6.79 9.12
N ALA A 60 -10.23 -7.68 8.10
CA ALA A 60 -9.02 -8.05 7.38
C ALA A 60 -8.37 -6.85 6.69
N ARG A 61 -9.17 -5.99 6.05
CA ARG A 61 -8.67 -4.76 5.39
C ARG A 61 -7.97 -3.81 6.36
N ILE A 62 -8.63 -3.44 7.45
CA ILE A 62 -8.08 -2.52 8.45
C ILE A 62 -6.79 -3.09 9.03
N SER A 63 -6.78 -4.38 9.40
CA SER A 63 -5.58 -5.02 9.93
C SER A 63 -4.43 -5.01 8.92
N GLY A 64 -4.69 -5.35 7.65
CA GLY A 64 -3.66 -5.35 6.60
C GLY A 64 -3.13 -3.96 6.30
N GLU A 65 -3.98 -2.93 6.28
CA GLU A 65 -3.57 -1.53 6.10
C GLU A 65 -2.71 -1.03 7.26
N CYS A 66 -3.05 -1.38 8.50
CA CYS A 66 -2.22 -1.06 9.66
C CYS A 66 -0.85 -1.74 9.57
N TRP A 67 -0.82 -3.05 9.28
CA TRP A 67 0.43 -3.78 9.10
C TRP A 67 1.29 -3.17 8.00
N MET A 68 0.68 -2.86 6.86
CA MET A 68 1.36 -2.23 5.73
C MET A 68 1.97 -0.88 6.11
N ARG A 69 1.24 -0.05 6.87
CA ARG A 69 1.73 1.26 7.33
C ARG A 69 2.94 1.11 8.26
N GLU A 70 2.89 0.16 9.19
CA GLU A 70 3.94 -0.05 10.20
C GLU A 70 5.22 -0.66 9.61
N HIS A 71 5.10 -1.54 8.61
CA HIS A 71 6.23 -2.35 8.12
C HIS A 71 6.73 -1.94 6.73
N PHE A 72 5.91 -1.23 5.96
CA PHE A 72 6.21 -0.84 4.58
C PHE A 72 5.97 0.65 4.30
N GLY A 73 5.58 1.43 5.32
CA GLY A 73 5.57 2.89 5.23
C GLY A 73 7.00 3.43 5.28
N ASP A 74 7.28 4.48 4.49
CA ASP A 74 8.59 5.12 4.41
C ASP A 74 9.05 5.67 5.78
N GLY A 75 9.76 4.85 6.55
CA GLY A 75 10.78 5.29 7.51
C GLY A 75 10.36 6.20 8.66
N GLN A 76 9.13 6.13 9.17
CA GLN A 76 8.82 6.64 10.52
C GLN A 76 8.54 5.48 11.47
N ALA A 77 9.62 4.74 11.77
CA ALA A 77 9.69 4.04 13.04
C ALA A 77 9.59 5.10 14.15
N ALA A 78 8.61 4.93 15.03
CA ALA A 78 8.48 5.69 16.26
C ALA A 78 9.67 5.46 17.20
#